data_AF-A0A6S6SKX7-F1
#
_entry.id   AF-A0A6S6SKX7-F1
#
_cell.length_a   1.000
_cell.length_b   1.000
_cell.length_c   1.000
_cell.angle_alpha   90.00
_cell.angle_beta   90.00
_cell.angle_gamma   90.00
#
_symmetry.space_group_name_H-M   'P 1'
#
loop_
_entity.id
_entity.type
_entity.pdbx_description
1 polymer ?
#
loop_
_entity_poly.entity_id
_entity_poly.type
_entity_poly.pdbx_seq_one_letter_code
_entity_poly.pdbx_strand_id
1 'polypeptide(L)'
;MDELYFLESKYDNRKPEAPQKVSENMQFLFQFFGVLTLMFGVWYLHYRWTGSLNPNALWFAIPLAFAETMMFIGTILVVINFWRVNDTSKKEAPKTMDDVVEEEQVPYYQDKKIKIDVYIPVFNEDPSLVRETIHAAKAVKKLPTWDVCYYLLDDSANEAMTKMTKEE
;
A
#
# COMPACT_ATOMS: atom_id res chain seq x y z
N MET A 1 0.48 -9.26 29.45
CA MET A 1 -0.42 -9.55 28.33
C MET A 1 0.47 -10.23 27.31
N ASP A 2 0.11 -11.42 26.82
CA ASP A 2 0.93 -12.11 25.82
C ASP A 2 1.01 -11.23 24.56
N GLU A 3 2.21 -10.88 24.10
CA GLU A 3 2.39 -10.03 22.93
C GLU A 3 1.83 -10.69 21.66
N LEU A 4 1.74 -12.03 21.65
CA LEU A 4 1.25 -12.82 20.52
C LEU A 4 -0.16 -13.40 20.77
N TYR A 5 -0.98 -12.76 21.62
CA TYR A 5 -2.37 -13.20 21.89
C TYR A 5 -3.23 -13.40 20.63
N PHE A 6 -2.88 -12.75 19.53
CA PHE A 6 -3.59 -12.85 18.25
C PHE A 6 -3.29 -14.15 17.47
N LEU A 7 -2.31 -14.95 17.91
CA LEU A 7 -2.06 -16.32 17.45
C LEU A 7 -2.93 -17.36 18.19
N GLU A 8 -3.74 -16.94 19.17
CA GLU A 8 -4.69 -17.85 19.81
C GLU A 8 -5.77 -18.32 18.83
N SER A 9 -6.12 -19.61 18.89
CA SER A 9 -7.10 -20.27 18.00
C SER A 9 -8.45 -19.57 17.82
N LYS A 10 -8.88 -18.76 18.80
CA LYS A 10 -10.10 -17.93 18.71
C LYS A 10 -10.04 -16.90 17.57
N TYR A 11 -8.84 -16.60 17.07
CA TYR A 11 -8.57 -15.59 16.06
C TYR A 11 -8.24 -16.14 14.66
N ASP A 12 -8.09 -17.46 14.51
CA ASP A 12 -7.70 -18.11 13.25
C ASP A 12 -8.71 -17.90 12.12
N ASN A 13 -9.99 -17.77 12.48
CA ASN A 13 -11.09 -17.68 11.51
C ASN A 13 -11.44 -16.24 11.09
N ARG A 14 -10.61 -15.26 11.46
CA ARG A 14 -10.82 -13.86 11.05
C ARG A 14 -10.68 -13.73 9.54
N LYS A 15 -11.65 -13.07 8.90
CA LYS A 15 -11.59 -12.72 7.49
C LYS A 15 -11.57 -11.20 7.36
N PRO A 16 -10.72 -10.64 6.48
CA PRO A 16 -10.78 -9.22 6.19
C PRO A 16 -12.15 -8.87 5.60
N GLU A 17 -12.62 -7.66 5.87
CA GLU A 17 -13.81 -7.14 5.22
C GLU A 17 -13.60 -7.08 3.71
N ALA A 18 -14.69 -7.21 2.95
CA ALA A 18 -14.62 -7.08 1.50
C ALA A 18 -14.15 -5.67 1.11
N PRO A 19 -13.48 -5.50 -0.04
CA PRO A 19 -13.09 -4.19 -0.54
C PRO A 19 -14.27 -3.21 -0.55
N GLN A 20 -14.03 -1.97 -0.14
CA GLN A 20 -15.05 -0.94 -0.17
C GLN A 20 -15.55 -0.74 -1.59
N LYS A 21 -16.88 -0.69 -1.77
CA LYS A 21 -17.46 -0.39 -3.07
C LYS A 21 -17.33 1.10 -3.35
N VAL A 22 -16.79 1.44 -4.51
CA VAL A 22 -16.72 2.82 -4.99
C VAL A 22 -18.16 3.33 -5.21
N SER A 23 -18.48 4.46 -4.59
CA SER A 23 -19.75 5.15 -4.76
C SER A 23 -19.56 6.39 -5.62
N GLU A 24 -20.28 6.48 -6.74
CA GLU A 24 -20.23 7.65 -7.64
C GLU A 24 -20.62 8.94 -6.92
N ASN A 25 -21.59 8.87 -6.00
CA ASN A 25 -22.01 10.02 -5.20
C ASN A 25 -20.90 10.51 -4.26
N MET A 26 -20.19 9.57 -3.60
CA MET A 26 -19.06 9.93 -2.74
C MET A 26 -17.94 10.58 -3.55
N GLN A 27 -17.65 10.02 -4.73
CA GLN A 27 -16.65 10.58 -5.63
C GLN A 27 -17.05 11.99 -6.11
N PHE A 28 -18.30 12.19 -6.51
CA PHE A 28 -18.80 13.50 -6.92
C PHE A 28 -18.72 14.52 -5.78
N LEU A 29 -19.13 14.15 -4.56
CA LEU A 29 -19.01 15.01 -3.38
C LEU A 29 -17.55 15.37 -3.12
N PHE A 30 -16.63 14.41 -3.21
CA PHE A 30 -15.21 14.65 -3.07
C PHE A 30 -14.69 15.64 -4.13
N GLN A 31 -15.03 15.45 -5.40
CA GLN A 31 -14.62 16.35 -6.48
C GLN A 31 -15.17 17.77 -6.28
N PHE A 32 -16.45 17.88 -5.91
CA PHE A 32 -17.10 19.16 -5.65
C PHE A 32 -16.44 19.91 -4.49
N PHE A 33 -16.31 19.27 -3.34
CA PHE A 33 -15.66 19.88 -2.16
C PHE A 33 -14.16 20.09 -2.36
N GLY A 34 -13.50 19.25 -3.14
CA GLY A 34 -12.11 19.41 -3.55
C GLY A 34 -11.91 20.71 -4.32
N VAL A 35 -12.71 20.94 -5.36
CA VAL A 35 -12.66 22.19 -6.15
C VAL A 35 -12.98 23.41 -5.28
N LEU A 36 -14.01 23.35 -4.43
CA LEU A 36 -14.32 24.43 -3.48
C LEU A 36 -13.14 24.73 -2.55
N THR A 37 -12.52 23.69 -1.99
CA THR A 37 -11.36 23.81 -1.10
C THR A 37 -10.19 24.49 -1.80
N LEU A 38 -9.92 24.14 -3.06
CA LEU A 38 -8.85 24.76 -3.84
C LEU A 38 -9.16 26.23 -4.14
N MET A 39 -10.39 26.56 -4.54
CA MET A 39 -10.77 27.95 -4.80
C MET A 39 -10.65 28.81 -3.54
N PHE A 40 -11.17 28.34 -2.40
CA PHE A 40 -11.07 29.07 -1.15
C PHE A 40 -9.64 29.12 -0.62
N GLY A 41 -8.83 28.09 -0.83
CA GLY A 41 -7.43 28.08 -0.46
C GLY A 41 -6.60 29.10 -1.26
N VAL A 42 -6.82 29.21 -2.57
CA VAL A 42 -6.19 30.26 -3.41
C VAL A 42 -6.61 31.65 -2.93
N TRP A 43 -7.91 31.86 -2.69
CA TRP A 43 -8.40 33.15 -2.20
C TRP A 43 -7.81 33.50 -0.82
N TYR A 44 -7.79 32.54 0.09
CA TYR A 44 -7.19 32.68 1.42
C TYR A 44 -5.70 33.01 1.32
N LEU A 45 -4.92 32.27 0.53
CA LEU A 45 -3.48 32.51 0.41
C LEU A 45 -3.18 33.86 -0.25
N HIS A 46 -4.00 34.30 -1.20
CA HIS A 46 -3.88 35.65 -1.74
C HIS A 46 -4.01 36.70 -0.62
N TYR A 47 -5.05 36.61 0.20
CA TYR A 47 -5.21 37.50 1.36
C TYR A 47 -4.07 37.32 2.39
N ARG A 48 -3.62 36.07 2.59
CA ARG A 48 -2.57 35.73 3.54
C ARG A 48 -1.31 36.53 3.27
N TRP A 49 -0.87 36.55 2.00
CA TRP A 49 0.34 37.22 1.56
C TRP A 49 0.19 38.73 1.37
N THR A 50 -1.00 39.23 1.02
CA THR A 50 -1.20 40.65 0.66
C THR A 50 -1.73 41.53 1.78
N GLY A 51 -2.55 40.99 2.68
CA GLY A 51 -3.31 41.77 3.66
C GLY A 51 -3.13 41.36 5.12
N SER A 52 -2.70 40.13 5.40
CA SER A 52 -2.72 39.59 6.76
C SER A 52 -1.35 39.47 7.46
N LEU A 53 -0.25 39.81 6.76
CA LEU A 53 1.08 39.72 7.34
C LEU A 53 1.23 40.79 8.43
N ASN A 54 1.67 40.39 9.63
CA ASN A 54 1.93 41.32 10.73
C ASN A 54 3.26 42.05 10.48
N PRO A 55 3.25 43.37 10.20
CA PRO A 55 4.48 44.11 9.91
C PRO A 55 5.44 44.17 11.10
N ASN A 56 4.92 44.05 12.32
CA ASN A 56 5.71 44.10 13.55
C ASN A 56 6.40 42.76 13.88
N ALA A 57 6.08 41.67 13.15
CA ALA A 57 6.56 40.33 13.44
C ALA A 57 6.82 39.50 12.17
N LEU A 58 7.45 40.10 11.16
CA LEU A 58 7.66 39.46 9.86
C LEU A 58 8.45 38.15 9.93
N TRP A 59 9.40 38.04 10.86
CA TRP A 59 10.19 36.81 11.07
C TRP A 59 9.34 35.60 11.47
N PHE A 60 8.17 35.81 12.09
CA PHE A 60 7.21 34.74 12.37
C PHE A 60 6.14 34.64 11.30
N ALA A 61 5.69 35.78 10.77
CA ALA A 61 4.59 35.82 9.80
C ALA A 61 4.97 35.17 8.46
N ILE A 62 6.20 35.38 7.95
CA ILE A 62 6.65 34.85 6.66
C ILE A 62 6.82 33.33 6.69
N PRO A 63 7.56 32.73 7.65
CA PRO A 63 7.66 31.27 7.72
C PRO A 63 6.31 30.57 7.88
N LEU A 64 5.39 31.18 8.64
CA LEU A 64 4.04 30.65 8.79
C LEU A 64 3.25 30.68 7.46
N ALA A 65 3.24 31.81 6.76
CA ALA A 65 2.58 31.92 5.44
C ALA A 65 3.21 30.96 4.41
N PHE A 66 4.53 30.75 4.47
CA PHE A 66 5.22 29.76 3.66
C PHE A 66 4.79 28.33 4.00
N ALA A 67 4.73 27.96 5.28
CA ALA A 67 4.27 26.66 5.73
C ALA A 67 2.83 26.38 5.28
N GLU A 68 1.94 27.35 5.40
CA GLU A 68 0.56 27.28 4.90
C GLU A 68 0.52 27.10 3.38
N THR A 69 1.41 27.78 2.64
CA THR A 69 1.53 27.61 1.18
C THR A 69 1.97 26.18 0.82
N MET A 70 2.96 25.63 1.52
CA MET A 70 3.41 24.24 1.29
C MET A 70 2.32 23.22 1.64
N MET A 71 1.57 23.46 2.72
CA MET A 71 0.41 22.63 3.08
C MET A 71 -0.67 22.69 2.00
N PHE A 72 -0.92 23.87 1.41
CA PHE A 72 -1.88 24.02 0.33
C PHE A 72 -1.43 23.30 -0.95
N ILE A 73 -0.13 23.33 -1.29
CA ILE A 73 0.43 22.53 -2.39
C ILE A 73 0.18 21.03 -2.13
N GLY A 74 0.45 20.55 -0.92
CA GLY A 74 0.11 19.19 -0.52
C GLY A 74 -1.38 18.87 -0.71
N THR A 75 -2.25 19.81 -0.37
CA THR A 75 -3.71 19.69 -0.56
C THR A 75 -4.09 19.57 -2.04
N ILE A 76 -3.47 20.36 -2.93
CA ILE A 76 -3.65 20.24 -4.38
C ILE A 76 -3.26 18.83 -4.84
N LEU A 77 -2.10 18.33 -4.42
CA LEU A 77 -1.63 16.99 -4.80
C LEU A 77 -2.59 15.89 -4.31
N VAL A 78 -3.14 16.02 -3.11
CA VAL A 78 -4.15 15.09 -2.57
C VAL A 78 -5.44 15.10 -3.40
N VAL A 79 -5.95 16.29 -3.76
CA VAL A 79 -7.15 16.41 -4.58
C VAL A 79 -6.93 15.79 -5.97
N ILE A 80 -5.76 16.01 -6.57
CA ILE A 80 -5.40 15.39 -7.86
C ILE A 80 -5.27 13.87 -7.73
N ASN A 81 -4.60 13.38 -6.68
CA ASN A 81 -4.38 11.95 -6.47
C ASN A 81 -5.69 11.17 -6.30
N PHE A 82 -6.65 11.73 -5.56
CA PHE A 82 -7.95 11.12 -5.31
C PHE A 82 -9.05 11.61 -6.26
N TRP A 83 -8.70 12.31 -7.35
CA TRP A 83 -9.67 12.93 -8.25
C TRP A 83 -10.69 11.94 -8.80
N ARG A 84 -10.24 10.72 -9.13
CA ARG A 84 -11.09 9.66 -9.65
C ARG A 84 -10.51 8.31 -9.26
N VAL A 85 -11.36 7.46 -8.68
CA VAL A 85 -11.05 6.05 -8.52
C VAL A 85 -11.34 5.36 -9.85
N ASN A 86 -10.33 4.71 -10.42
CA ASN A 86 -10.44 3.95 -11.67
C ASN A 86 -9.73 2.62 -11.50
N ASP A 87 -10.32 1.77 -10.67
CA ASP A 87 -9.76 0.45 -10.37
C ASP A 87 -9.80 -0.44 -11.61
N THR A 88 -8.76 -1.25 -11.76
CA THR A 88 -8.72 -2.27 -12.81
C THR A 88 -9.82 -3.29 -12.56
N SER A 89 -10.57 -3.63 -13.61
CA SER A 89 -11.59 -4.68 -13.52
C SER A 89 -10.94 -5.98 -13.07
N LYS A 90 -11.57 -6.68 -12.12
CA LYS A 90 -11.10 -8.00 -11.69
C LYS A 90 -11.05 -8.95 -12.89
N LYS A 91 -9.84 -9.40 -13.24
CA LYS A 91 -9.59 -10.41 -14.27
C LYS A 91 -9.43 -11.78 -13.63
N GLU A 92 -9.49 -12.83 -14.45
CA GLU A 92 -9.07 -14.16 -14.02
C GLU A 92 -7.57 -14.18 -13.71
N ALA A 93 -7.14 -15.14 -12.89
CA ALA A 93 -5.73 -15.31 -12.58
C ALA A 93 -4.96 -15.75 -13.85
N PRO A 94 -3.80 -15.16 -14.15
CA PRO A 94 -2.99 -15.55 -15.30
C PRO A 94 -2.52 -16.99 -15.13
N LYS A 95 -2.52 -17.75 -16.22
CA LYS A 95 -2.17 -19.17 -16.23
C LYS A 95 -0.72 -19.35 -16.64
N THR A 96 -0.29 -18.74 -17.74
CA THR A 96 1.06 -18.91 -18.29
C THR A 96 1.78 -17.58 -18.38
N MET A 97 3.08 -17.64 -18.69
CA MET A 97 3.89 -16.43 -18.83
C MET A 97 3.38 -15.51 -19.94
N ASP A 98 2.72 -16.07 -20.96
CA ASP A 98 2.15 -15.33 -22.09
C ASP A 98 1.02 -14.39 -21.65
N ASP A 99 0.35 -14.66 -20.52
CA ASP A 99 -0.70 -13.81 -19.94
C ASP A 99 -0.15 -12.56 -19.22
N VAL A 100 1.16 -12.50 -18.95
CA VAL A 100 1.79 -11.46 -18.10
C VAL A 100 2.95 -10.72 -18.76
N VAL A 101 3.33 -11.09 -19.98
CA VAL A 101 4.39 -10.44 -20.76
C VAL A 101 3.80 -9.60 -21.88
N GLU A 102 4.62 -8.70 -22.42
CA GLU A 102 4.24 -7.92 -23.61
C GLU A 102 4.10 -8.84 -24.83
N GLU A 103 3.26 -8.45 -25.81
CA GLU A 103 2.93 -9.27 -26.98
C GLU A 103 4.17 -9.72 -27.77
N GLU A 104 5.21 -8.88 -27.84
CA GLU A 104 6.45 -9.17 -28.55
C GLU A 104 7.27 -10.29 -27.88
N GLN A 105 7.04 -10.56 -26.60
CA GLN A 105 7.76 -11.56 -25.82
C GLN A 105 7.08 -12.93 -25.82
N VAL A 106 5.80 -13.00 -26.22
CA VAL A 106 5.02 -14.25 -26.31
C VAL A 106 5.76 -15.34 -27.10
N PRO A 107 6.39 -15.07 -28.28
CA PRO A 107 7.12 -16.09 -29.03
C PRO A 107 8.34 -16.68 -28.29
N TYR A 108 8.88 -16.00 -27.28
CA TYR A 108 10.00 -16.47 -26.47
C TYR A 108 9.56 -17.34 -25.29
N TYR A 109 8.39 -17.03 -24.71
CA TYR A 109 7.90 -17.69 -23.51
C TYR A 109 7.04 -18.91 -23.80
N GLN A 110 6.21 -18.92 -24.84
CA GLN A 110 5.51 -20.10 -25.37
C GLN A 110 4.84 -20.93 -24.25
N ASP A 111 3.87 -20.34 -23.57
CA ASP A 111 3.10 -20.99 -22.49
C ASP A 111 3.95 -21.52 -21.31
N LYS A 112 5.15 -20.98 -21.10
CA LYS A 112 5.97 -21.32 -19.94
C LYS A 112 5.20 -21.09 -18.63
N LYS A 113 5.48 -21.95 -17.65
CA LYS A 113 4.99 -21.79 -16.28
C LYS A 113 5.43 -20.44 -15.70
N ILE A 114 4.53 -19.80 -14.97
CA ILE A 114 4.85 -18.58 -14.22
C ILE A 114 5.70 -18.98 -13.01
N LYS A 115 6.90 -18.41 -12.89
CA LYS A 115 7.75 -18.55 -11.70
C LYS A 115 7.45 -17.43 -10.72
N ILE A 116 7.16 -17.77 -9.47
CA ILE A 116 6.78 -16.83 -8.43
C ILE A 116 7.67 -17.08 -7.21
N ASP A 117 8.49 -16.10 -6.86
CA ASP A 117 9.33 -16.15 -5.67
C ASP A 117 8.71 -15.27 -4.57
N VAL A 118 8.39 -15.88 -3.44
CA VAL A 118 7.83 -15.20 -2.26
C VAL A 118 8.94 -14.99 -1.24
N TYR A 119 9.28 -13.73 -0.98
CA TYR A 119 10.30 -13.35 -0.01
C TYR A 119 9.66 -12.95 1.32
N ILE A 120 10.17 -13.51 2.42
CA ILE A 120 9.75 -13.22 3.78
C ILE A 120 10.99 -12.66 4.52
N PRO A 121 11.18 -11.33 4.54
CA PRO A 121 12.30 -10.72 5.26
C PRO A 121 12.02 -10.66 6.76
N VAL A 122 13.06 -10.94 7.56
CA VAL A 122 13.00 -10.98 9.02
C VAL A 122 14.22 -10.28 9.60
N PHE A 123 14.00 -9.49 10.64
CA PHE A 123 15.06 -8.79 11.38
C PHE A 123 14.98 -9.03 12.89
N ASN A 124 13.83 -8.83 13.52
CA ASN A 124 13.70 -9.00 14.98
C ASN A 124 12.36 -9.59 15.42
N GLU A 125 11.60 -10.13 14.47
CA GLU A 125 10.33 -10.79 14.70
C GLU A 125 10.50 -12.12 15.44
N ASP A 126 9.48 -12.50 16.21
CA ASP A 126 9.47 -13.79 16.93
C ASP A 126 9.37 -14.98 15.95
N PRO A 127 10.18 -16.05 16.11
CA PRO A 127 10.13 -17.22 15.23
C PRO A 127 8.76 -17.88 15.12
N SER A 128 7.93 -17.86 16.18
CA SER A 128 6.58 -18.41 16.13
C SER A 128 5.65 -17.60 15.22
N LEU A 129 5.77 -16.26 15.23
CA LEU A 129 5.04 -15.38 14.31
C LEU A 129 5.48 -15.58 12.86
N VAL A 130 6.79 -15.69 12.64
CA VAL A 130 7.34 -15.93 11.29
C VAL A 130 6.89 -17.29 10.77
N ARG A 131 6.82 -18.33 11.62
CA ARG A 131 6.31 -19.65 11.24
C ARG A 131 4.88 -19.55 10.70
N GLU A 132 3.99 -18.81 11.36
CA GLU A 132 2.62 -18.60 10.87
C GLU A 132 2.60 -17.87 9.52
N THR A 133 3.52 -16.93 9.30
CA THR A 133 3.69 -16.26 8.00
C THR A 133 4.14 -17.24 6.91
N ILE A 134 5.07 -18.16 7.23
CA ILE A 134 5.51 -19.23 6.32
C ILE A 134 4.35 -20.17 5.98
N HIS A 135 3.56 -20.58 6.99
CA HIS A 135 2.38 -21.43 6.79
C HIS A 135 1.34 -20.74 5.91
N ALA A 136 1.04 -19.47 6.17
CA ALA A 136 0.14 -18.67 5.36
C ALA A 136 0.64 -18.53 3.91
N ALA A 137 1.95 -18.31 3.71
CA ALA A 137 2.56 -18.24 2.39
C ALA A 137 2.44 -19.58 1.63
N LYS A 138 2.70 -20.72 2.30
CA LYS A 138 2.53 -22.06 1.74
C LYS A 138 1.07 -22.36 1.35
N ALA A 139 0.10 -21.78 2.07
CA ALA A 139 -1.34 -21.93 1.85
C ALA A 139 -1.92 -21.03 0.74
N VAL A 140 -1.13 -20.10 0.18
CA VAL A 140 -1.57 -19.26 -0.96
C VAL A 140 -2.05 -20.15 -2.11
N LYS A 141 -3.17 -19.78 -2.74
CA LYS A 141 -3.74 -20.53 -3.87
C LYS A 141 -2.74 -20.60 -5.02
N LYS A 142 -2.47 -21.82 -5.49
CA LYS A 142 -1.58 -22.11 -6.63
C LYS A 142 -2.37 -22.65 -7.81
N LEU A 143 -1.97 -22.28 -9.03
CA LEU A 143 -2.40 -22.96 -10.24
C LEU A 143 -1.35 -24.01 -10.64
N PRO A 144 -1.72 -25.12 -11.31
CA PRO A 144 -0.77 -26.13 -11.79
C PRO A 144 0.31 -25.59 -12.73
N THR A 145 0.03 -24.44 -13.35
CA THR A 145 0.90 -23.71 -14.26
C THR A 145 1.83 -22.73 -13.55
N TRP A 146 1.78 -22.65 -12.21
CA TRP A 146 2.66 -21.81 -11.40
C TRP A 146 3.72 -22.67 -10.72
N ASP A 147 4.95 -22.15 -10.71
CA ASP A 147 6.09 -22.68 -9.97
C ASP A 147 6.42 -21.68 -8.86
N VAL A 148 6.04 -22.02 -7.63
CA VAL A 148 6.08 -21.07 -6.48
C VAL A 148 7.15 -21.50 -5.49
N CYS A 149 8.14 -20.65 -5.27
CA CYS A 149 9.23 -20.82 -4.31
C CYS A 149 9.09 -19.82 -3.15
N TYR A 150 9.55 -20.23 -1.97
CA TYR A 150 9.51 -19.42 -0.76
C TYR A 150 10.91 -19.26 -0.20
N TYR A 151 11.26 -18.02 0.15
CA TYR A 151 12.58 -17.67 0.66
C TYR A 151 12.43 -16.86 1.94
N LEU A 152 12.95 -17.39 3.04
CA LEU A 152 13.13 -16.63 4.27
C LEU A 152 14.45 -15.87 4.19
N LEU A 153 14.40 -14.55 4.35
CA LEU A 153 15.58 -13.68 4.36
C LEU A 153 15.85 -13.25 5.80
N ASP A 154 16.66 -14.03 6.51
CA ASP A 154 16.93 -13.85 7.94
C ASP A 154 18.16 -12.95 8.17
N ASP A 155 17.94 -11.73 8.66
CA ASP A 155 18.97 -10.78 9.11
C ASP A 155 18.98 -10.62 10.65
N SER A 156 18.34 -11.55 11.37
CA SER A 156 18.16 -11.44 12.83
C SER A 156 19.34 -11.93 13.66
N ALA A 157 20.27 -12.68 13.05
CA ALA A 157 21.31 -13.46 13.73
C ALA A 157 20.76 -14.35 14.87
N ASN A 158 19.46 -14.67 14.85
CA ASN A 158 18.79 -15.45 15.88
C ASN A 158 18.84 -16.94 15.54
N GLU A 159 19.55 -17.73 16.34
CA GLU A 159 19.63 -19.18 16.15
C GLU A 159 18.26 -19.86 16.18
N ALA A 160 17.29 -19.34 16.94
CA ALA A 160 15.93 -19.87 16.98
C ALA A 160 15.20 -19.67 15.64
N MET A 161 15.47 -18.57 14.93
CA MET A 161 14.93 -18.32 13.59
C MET A 161 15.50 -19.30 12.57
N THR A 162 16.83 -19.47 12.57
CA THR A 162 17.50 -20.47 11.72
C THR A 162 17.01 -21.89 12.00
N LYS A 163 16.79 -22.23 13.28
CA LYS A 163 16.25 -23.54 13.66
C LYS A 163 14.83 -23.72 13.13
N MET A 164 13.94 -22.76 13.38
CA MET A 164 12.55 -22.78 12.90
C MET A 164 12.51 -22.94 11.38
N THR A 165 13.36 -22.22 10.65
CA THR A 165 13.43 -22.27 9.18
C THR A 165 13.77 -23.66 8.66
N LYS A 166 14.62 -24.42 9.36
CA LYS A 166 14.98 -25.79 8.97
C LYS A 166 13.89 -26.81 9.28
N GLU A 167 12.97 -26.49 10.18
CA GLU A 167 11.81 -27.32 10.51
C GLU A 167 10.69 -27.16 9.47
N GLU A 168 10.69 -26.07 8.71
CA GLU A 168 9.73 -25.72 7.67
C GLU A 168 10.18 -26.13 6.25
#